data_AF-A0AAD5K0X7-F1
#
_entry.id   AF-A0AAD5K0X7-F1
#
_cell.length_a   1.000
_cell.length_b   1.000
_cell.length_c   1.000
_cell.angle_alpha   90.00
_cell.angle_beta   90.00
_cell.angle_gamma   90.00
#
_symmetry.space_group_name_H-M   'P 1'
#
loop_
_entity.id
_entity.type
_entity.pdbx_description
1 polymer ?
#
loop_
_entity_poly.entity_id
_entity_poly.type
_entity_poly.pdbx_seq_one_letter_code
_entity_poly.pdbx_strand_id
1 'polypeptide(L)' 'KLAICIKKENEPKITQSELAKWTKDEFKLDKVPGQLTTSDILKKNKLMGRTEHNLDSKKLRKPALPELRKIITC' A
#
# COMPACT_ATOMS: atom_id res chain seq x y z
N LYS A 1 -0.91 5.95 -2.29
CA LYS A 1 -0.58 5.75 -0.85
C LYS A 1 -0.70 7.05 -0.05
N LEU A 2 -0.15 8.18 -0.53
CA LEU A 2 -0.33 9.50 0.11
C LEU A 2 -1.81 9.88 0.33
N ALA A 3 -2.67 9.69 -0.69
CA ALA A 3 -4.09 10.07 -0.64
C ALA A 3 -4.87 9.46 0.53
N ILE A 4 -4.57 8.21 0.92
CA ILE A 4 -5.25 7.51 2.02
C ILE A 4 -4.92 8.16 3.38
N CYS A 5 -3.69 8.63 3.55
CA CYS A 5 -3.30 9.34 4.76
C CYS A 5 -3.86 10.76 4.78
N ILE A 6 -3.86 11.46 3.66
CA ILE A 6 -4.48 12.79 3.54
C ILE A 6 -5.97 12.70 3.90
N LYS A 7 -6.69 11.69 3.40
CA LYS A 7 -8.10 11.48 3.77
C LYS A 7 -8.30 11.24 5.27
N LYS A 8 -7.41 10.45 5.91
CA LYS A 8 -7.46 10.20 7.36
C LYS A 8 -7.09 11.43 8.20
N GLU A 9 -6.23 12.31 7.69
CA GLU A 9 -5.85 13.56 8.35
C GLU A 9 -6.97 14.60 8.26
N ASN A 10 -7.61 14.72 7.10
CA ASN A 10 -8.77 15.60 6.91
C ASN A 10 -10.01 15.11 7.68
N GLU A 11 -10.16 13.80 7.85
CA GLU A 11 -11.28 13.19 8.57
C GLU A 11 -10.79 12.26 9.69
N PRO A 12 -10.32 12.78 10.84
CA PRO A 12 -9.74 11.95 11.90
C PRO A 12 -10.73 10.94 12.49
N LYS A 13 -12.03 11.22 12.41
CA LYS A 13 -13.12 10.34 12.89
C LYS A 13 -13.42 9.17 11.96
N ILE A 14 -12.90 9.16 10.73
CA ILE A 14 -13.13 8.04 9.80
C ILE A 14 -12.57 6.75 10.40
N THR A 15 -13.38 5.69 10.45
CA THR A 15 -12.91 4.39 10.95
C THR A 15 -12.04 3.72 9.89
N GLN A 16 -11.19 2.76 10.29
CA GLN A 16 -10.32 2.06 9.34
C GLN A 16 -11.13 1.29 8.28
N SER A 17 -12.32 0.77 8.64
CA SER A 17 -13.22 0.07 7.74
C SER A 17 -13.82 1.01 6.69
N GLU A 18 -14.23 2.21 7.10
CA GLU A 18 -14.76 3.22 6.20
C GLU A 18 -13.67 3.77 5.27
N LEU A 19 -12.46 3.98 5.81
CA LEU A 19 -11.29 4.36 5.01
C LEU A 19 -10.92 3.29 3.98
N ALA A 20 -11.07 2.01 4.33
CA ALA A 20 -10.84 0.90 3.41
C ALA A 20 -11.87 0.86 2.27
N LYS A 21 -13.15 1.09 2.58
CA LYS A 21 -14.21 1.21 1.56
C LYS A 21 -13.95 2.39 0.63
N TRP A 22 -13.62 3.56 1.19
CA TRP A 22 -13.26 4.73 0.40
C TRP A 22 -12.05 4.45 -0.51
N THR A 23 -11.02 3.77 0.02
CA THR A 23 -9.85 3.38 -0.77
C THR A 23 -10.23 2.44 -1.92
N LYS A 24 -11.18 1.52 -1.72
CA LYS A 24 -11.67 0.66 -2.80
C LYS A 24 -12.31 1.49 -3.90
N ASP A 25 -13.20 2.41 -3.53
CA ASP A 25 -13.96 3.24 -4.47
C ASP A 25 -13.04 4.18 -5.26
N GLU A 26 -12.18 4.92 -4.55
CA GLU A 26 -11.23 5.89 -5.10
C GLU A 26 -10.26 5.25 -6.10
N PHE A 27 -9.71 4.09 -5.76
CA PHE A 27 -8.72 3.39 -6.60
C PHE A 27 -9.32 2.28 -7.47
N LYS A 28 -10.66 2.17 -7.51
CA LYS A 28 -11.40 1.11 -8.24
C LYS A 28 -10.81 -0.29 -8.03
N LEU A 29 -10.51 -0.61 -6.78
CA LEU A 29 -9.95 -1.92 -6.43
C LEU A 29 -11.02 -3.01 -6.54
N ASP A 30 -10.63 -4.19 -7.02
CA ASP A 30 -11.50 -5.37 -7.08
C ASP A 30 -12.04 -5.74 -5.68
N LYS A 31 -11.17 -5.65 -4.66
CA LYS A 31 -11.48 -5.99 -3.27
C LYS A 31 -11.17 -4.85 -2.31
N VAL A 32 -11.96 -4.78 -1.24
CA VAL A 32 -11.70 -3.88 -0.11
C VAL A 32 -10.37 -4.31 0.53
N PRO A 33 -9.41 -3.39 0.74
CA PRO A 33 -8.18 -3.71 1.44
C PRO A 33 -8.50 -4.16 2.87
N GLY A 34 -7.88 -5.26 3.31
CA GLY A 34 -8.07 -5.76 4.66
C GLY A 34 -7.55 -4.77 5.71
N GLN A 35 -8.06 -4.89 6.94
CA GLN A 35 -7.67 -4.02 8.06
C GLN A 35 -6.14 -3.94 8.26
N LEU A 36 -5.43 -5.06 8.06
CA LEU A 36 -3.97 -5.13 8.13
C LEU A 36 -3.30 -4.29 7.03
N THR A 37 -3.83 -4.30 5.82
CA THR A 37 -3.33 -3.52 4.69
C THR A 37 -3.50 -2.03 4.93
N THR A 38 -4.69 -1.60 5.38
CA THR A 38 -4.96 -0.19 5.72
C THR A 38 -4.07 0.28 6.87
N SER A 39 -3.88 -0.56 7.89
CA SER A 39 -2.97 -0.27 9.01
C SER A 39 -1.51 -0.16 8.57
N ASP A 40 -1.04 -1.05 7.69
CA ASP A 40 0.33 -0.99 7.15
C ASP A 40 0.56 0.29 6.31
N ILE A 41 -0.43 0.69 5.51
CA ILE A 41 -0.37 1.94 4.72
C ILE A 41 -0.25 3.15 5.64
N LEU A 42 -1.10 3.25 6.67
CA LEU A 42 -1.08 4.34 7.64
C LEU A 42 0.24 4.38 8.44
N LYS A 43 0.72 3.21 8.88
CA LYS A 43 1.97 3.09 9.64
C LYS A 43 3.18 3.45 8.78
N LYS A 44 3.24 2.97 7.54
CA LYS A 44 4.31 3.34 6.60
C LYS A 44 4.32 4.83 6.37
N ASN A 45 3.16 5.48 6.17
CA ASN A 45 3.13 6.93 5.97
C ASN A 45 3.60 7.71 7.20
N LYS A 46 3.24 7.28 8.42
CA LYS A 46 3.76 7.90 9.66
C LYS A 46 5.30 7.82 9.75
N LEU A 47 5.88 6.74 9.22
CA LEU A 47 7.33 6.60 9.12
C LEU A 47 7.91 7.44 7.96
N MET A 48 7.21 7.55 6.83
CA MET A 48 7.66 8.32 5.66
C MET A 48 7.59 9.83 5.87
N GLY A 49 6.59 10.35 6.59
CA GLY A 49 6.52 11.77 6.97
C GLY A 49 7.63 12.20 7.96
N ARG A 50 8.34 11.24 8.57
CA ARG A 50 9.51 11.48 9.42
C ARG A 50 10.83 11.44 8.63
N THR A 51 10.77 11.02 7.37
CA THR A 51 11.93 10.85 6.50
C THR A 51 11.54 11.44 5.16
N GLU A 52 11.37 12.76 5.12
CA GLU A 52 11.44 13.44 3.84
C GLU A 52 12.73 13.00 3.15
N HIS A 53 12.61 12.62 1.88
CA HIS A 53 13.67 12.15 0.99
C HIS A 53 13.93 10.64 0.97
N ASN A 54 13.82 10.09 -0.26
CA ASN A 54 13.93 8.68 -0.63
C ASN A 54 12.67 7.88 -0.23
N LEU A 55 11.91 7.32 -1.16
CA LEU A 55 12.39 6.23 -1.99
C LEU A 55 11.46 6.05 -3.19
N ASP A 56 12.05 5.99 -4.38
CA ASP A 56 11.54 5.22 -5.52
C ASP A 56 11.40 3.75 -5.07
N SER A 57 10.37 3.46 -4.27
CA SER A 57 10.13 2.13 -3.71
C SER A 57 9.35 1.29 -4.71
N LYS A 58 9.93 1.10 -5.91
CA LYS A 58 9.67 -0.09 -6.71
C LYS A 58 10.21 -1.30 -5.94
N LYS A 59 9.47 -1.77 -4.93
CA LYS A 59 9.64 -3.14 -4.43
C LYS A 59 9.15 -4.07 -5.55
N LEU A 60 10.00 -4.35 -6.53
CA LEU A 60 9.83 -5.49 -7.42
C LEU A 60 9.60 -6.71 -6.51
N ARG A 61 8.58 -7.51 -6.84
CA ARG A 61 8.44 -8.83 -6.22
C ARG A 61 9.75 -9.58 -6.45
N LYS A 62 10.40 -10.05 -5.39
CA LYS A 62 11.48 -11.03 -5.55
C LYS A 62 10.84 -12.26 -6.20
N PRO A 63 11.26 -12.69 -7.41
CA PRO A 63 10.69 -13.88 -8.03
C PRO A 63 10.99 -15.09 -7.13
N ALA A 64 10.01 -15.99 -7.05
CA ALA A 64 10.00 -17.07 -6.06
C ALA A 64 11.21 -18.01 -6.17
N LEU A 65 11.83 -18.16 -7.35
CA LEU A 65 13.04 -18.97 -7.56
C LEU A 65 13.84 -18.39 -8.75
N PRO A 66 15.05 -17.84 -8.54
CA PRO A 66 15.89 -17.37 -9.65
C PRO A 66 16.41 -18.50 -10.54
N GLU A 67 16.61 -19.70 -9.99
CA GLU A 67 17.23 -20.85 -10.68
C GLU A 67 16.33 -21.49 -11.76
N LEU A 68 15.00 -21.33 -11.68
CA LEU A 68 14.06 -22.04 -12.54
C LEU A 68 14.01 -21.47 -13.99
N ARG A 69 14.57 -20.28 -14.24
CA ARG A 69 14.57 -19.67 -15.59
C ARG A 69 15.57 -20.27 -16.58
N LYS A 70 16.59 -21.01 -16.13
CA LYS A 70 17.52 -21.68 -17.07
C LYS A 70 16.85 -22.78 -17.89
N ILE A 71 15.77 -23.38 -17.37
CA ILE A 71 15.15 -24.56 -17.97
C ILE A 71 14.03 -24.19 -18.95
N ILE A 72 13.40 -23.01 -18.80
CA ILE A 72 12.21 -22.60 -19.57
C ILE A 72 12.59 -21.73 -20.79
N THR A 73 13.88 -21.54 -21.07
CA THR A 73 14.36 -20.74 -22.23
C THR A 73 15.12 -21.60 -23.24
N CYS A 74 14.67 -22.84 -23.48
CA CYS A 74 15.03 -23.60 -24.68
C CYS A 74 13.97 -23.35 -25.76
#